data_AF-A0A8I0KYU4-F1
#
_entry.id   AF-A0A8I0KYU4-F1
#
_cell.length_a   1.000
_cell.length_b   1.000
_cell.length_c   1.000
_cell.angle_alpha   90.00
_cell.angle_beta   90.00
_cell.angle_gamma   90.00
#
_symmetry.space_group_name_H-M   'P 1'
#
loop_
_entity.id
_entity.type
_entity.pdbx_description
1 polymer ?
#
loop_
_entity_poly.entity_id
_entity_poly.type
_entity_poly.pdbx_seq_one_letter_code
_entity_poly.pdbx_strand_id
1 'polypeptide(L)'
;MSLAGTVLRLTIIATLAVAGPALALSPRQILSEAAFRTRDKQVALNQIGEAERGAAAQVARDPANRDAGLLRAMAIGYRGKLNHSRGDALAARKQFEAFVASDPRDAEAAAAIGTWHLDSVLELGGMVAGMAIGAKKATGLEMMEKSVALGGRRAFYAGLTGLLRLAIDPADARGRALVEVASTASMPEPLDRQMQASALALLPVLKVGDRKAIEKLARQLLPFGRLHR
;
A
#
# COMPACT_ATOMS: atom_id res chain seq x y z
N MET A 1 26.04 -44.07 -68.73
CA MET A 1 25.55 -44.95 -67.64
C MET A 1 25.40 -44.11 -66.38
N SER A 2 24.29 -44.34 -65.68
CA SER A 2 23.63 -43.54 -64.63
C SER A 2 24.47 -43.22 -63.39
N LEU A 3 24.14 -42.11 -62.71
CA LEU A 3 23.64 -42.01 -61.30
C LEU A 3 23.91 -40.58 -60.79
N ALA A 4 22.91 -39.71 -60.60
CA ALA A 4 21.90 -39.68 -59.53
C ALA A 4 22.11 -38.39 -58.70
N GLY A 5 21.37 -37.33 -59.04
CA GLY A 5 21.34 -36.09 -58.28
C GLY A 5 20.48 -36.25 -57.02
N THR A 6 21.08 -36.02 -55.85
CA THR A 6 20.37 -35.93 -54.57
C THR A 6 20.17 -34.46 -54.24
N VAL A 7 18.93 -33.99 -54.28
CA VAL A 7 18.56 -32.63 -53.85
C VAL A 7 18.13 -32.71 -52.38
N LEU A 8 18.97 -32.22 -51.47
CA LEU A 8 18.67 -32.09 -50.05
C LEU A 8 17.71 -30.89 -49.85
N ARG A 9 16.44 -31.17 -49.54
CA ARG A 9 15.46 -30.14 -49.16
C ARG A 9 15.64 -29.79 -47.68
N LEU A 10 16.16 -28.59 -47.41
CA LEU A 10 16.22 -28.01 -46.08
C LEU A 10 14.83 -27.46 -45.72
N THR A 11 14.10 -28.12 -44.83
CA THR A 11 12.86 -27.59 -44.27
C THR A 11 13.21 -26.66 -43.10
N ILE A 12 13.11 -25.36 -43.32
CA ILE A 12 13.22 -24.35 -42.26
C ILE A 12 11.91 -24.35 -41.48
N ILE A 13 11.93 -24.89 -40.26
CA ILE A 13 10.82 -24.77 -39.31
C ILE A 13 10.97 -23.41 -38.62
N ALA A 14 10.16 -22.43 -39.03
CA ALA A 14 10.05 -21.15 -38.34
C ALA A 14 9.16 -21.33 -37.10
N THR A 15 9.77 -21.44 -35.92
CA THR A 15 9.07 -21.34 -34.64
C THR A 15 8.62 -19.90 -34.41
N LEU A 16 7.35 -19.61 -34.67
CA LEU A 16 6.69 -18.38 -34.25
C LEU A 16 6.53 -18.40 -32.73
N ALA A 17 7.38 -17.65 -32.03
CA ALA A 17 7.17 -17.33 -30.63
C ALA A 17 5.92 -16.43 -30.52
N VAL A 18 4.81 -16.98 -30.06
CA VAL A 18 3.62 -16.20 -29.71
C VAL A 18 3.93 -15.45 -28.42
N ALA A 19 4.35 -14.19 -28.54
CA ALA A 19 4.43 -13.28 -27.40
C ALA A 19 2.99 -13.02 -26.92
N GLY A 20 2.58 -13.67 -25.83
CA GLY A 20 1.31 -13.37 -25.18
C GLY A 20 1.30 -11.91 -24.70
N PRO A 21 0.14 -11.23 -24.70
CA PRO A 21 0.06 -9.86 -24.24
C PRO A 21 0.53 -9.79 -22.78
N ALA A 22 1.55 -8.97 -22.53
CA ALA A 22 1.90 -8.62 -21.16
C ALA A 22 0.69 -7.91 -20.54
N LEU A 23 0.04 -8.55 -19.57
CA LEU A 23 -1.05 -7.92 -18.83
C LEU A 23 -0.46 -6.72 -18.09
N ALA A 24 -0.86 -5.51 -18.50
CA ALA A 24 -0.46 -4.29 -17.82
C ALA A 24 -0.91 -4.37 -16.35
N LEU A 25 0.00 -4.05 -15.42
CA LEU A 25 -0.31 -4.05 -14.00
C LEU A 25 -1.43 -3.05 -13.70
N SER A 26 -2.36 -3.42 -12.82
CA SER A 26 -3.39 -2.50 -12.35
C SER A 26 -2.78 -1.37 -11.50
N PRO A 27 -3.40 -0.18 -11.43
CA PRO A 27 -2.94 0.90 -10.55
C PRO A 27 -2.73 0.45 -9.10
N ARG A 28 -3.61 -0.43 -8.59
CA ARG A 28 -3.51 -1.03 -7.25
C ARG A 28 -2.24 -1.85 -7.06
N GLN A 29 -1.89 -2.68 -8.04
CA GLN A 29 -0.67 -3.49 -8.00
C GLN A 29 0.58 -2.59 -8.04
N ILE A 30 0.58 -1.57 -8.90
CA ILE A 30 1.68 -0.61 -9.01
C ILE A 30 1.88 0.15 -7.70
N LEU A 31 0.80 0.67 -7.08
CA LEU A 31 0.90 1.35 -5.77
C LEU A 31 1.36 0.41 -4.65
N SER A 32 0.92 -0.85 -4.67
CA SER A 32 1.35 -1.84 -3.68
C SER A 32 2.83 -2.16 -3.81
N GLU A 33 3.34 -2.31 -5.04
CA GLU A 33 4.76 -2.52 -5.32
C GLU A 33 5.58 -1.30 -4.85
N ALA A 34 5.17 -0.09 -5.24
CA ALA A 34 5.83 1.15 -4.83
C ALA A 34 5.90 1.29 -3.30
N ALA A 35 4.80 1.00 -2.60
CA ALA A 35 4.69 1.16 -1.16
C ALA A 35 5.52 0.14 -0.36
N PHE A 36 5.53 -1.14 -0.74
CA PHE A 36 6.06 -2.19 0.14
C PHE A 36 7.36 -2.82 -0.37
N ARG A 37 7.59 -2.81 -1.68
CA ARG A 37 8.69 -3.56 -2.31
C ARG A 37 9.81 -2.67 -2.81
N THR A 38 9.47 -1.53 -3.40
CA THR A 38 10.45 -0.59 -3.93
C THR A 38 11.36 -0.05 -2.82
N ARG A 39 12.64 0.13 -3.16
CA ARG A 39 13.70 0.61 -2.24
C ARG A 39 14.31 1.94 -2.69
N ASP A 40 14.16 2.28 -3.96
CA ASP A 40 14.61 3.55 -4.53
C ASP A 40 13.46 4.56 -4.60
N LYS A 41 13.70 5.77 -4.09
CA LYS A 41 12.67 6.82 -4.03
C LYS A 41 12.21 7.26 -5.42
N GLN A 42 13.12 7.41 -6.37
CA GLN A 42 12.77 7.89 -7.71
C GLN A 42 11.96 6.84 -8.47
N VAL A 43 12.32 5.56 -8.34
CA VAL A 43 11.53 4.45 -8.87
C VAL A 43 10.12 4.45 -8.27
N ALA A 44 10.00 4.63 -6.95
CA ALA A 44 8.69 4.68 -6.29
C ALA A 44 7.85 5.87 -6.79
N LEU A 45 8.44 7.06 -6.97
CA LEU A 45 7.75 8.23 -7.53
C LEU A 45 7.27 7.99 -8.96
N ASN A 46 8.08 7.34 -9.79
CA ASN A 46 7.71 7.00 -11.16
C ASN A 46 6.51 6.04 -11.19
N GLN A 47 6.56 4.99 -10.35
CA GLN A 47 5.45 4.04 -10.19
C GLN A 47 4.17 4.71 -9.68
N ILE A 48 4.28 5.62 -8.70
CA ILE A 48 3.15 6.39 -8.19
C ILE A 48 2.51 7.22 -9.31
N GLY A 49 3.32 7.91 -10.13
CA GLY A 49 2.83 8.69 -11.26
C GLY A 49 2.18 7.82 -12.35
N GLU A 50 2.70 6.62 -12.60
CA GLU A 50 2.08 5.66 -13.51
C GLU A 50 0.71 5.20 -13.01
N ALA A 51 0.62 4.81 -11.73
CA ALA A 51 -0.63 4.40 -11.12
C ALA A 51 -1.67 5.53 -11.11
N GLU A 52 -1.25 6.77 -10.82
CA GLU A 52 -2.13 7.94 -10.85
C GLU A 52 -2.73 8.16 -12.25
N ARG A 53 -1.90 8.11 -13.31
CA ARG A 53 -2.38 8.24 -14.70
C ARG A 53 -3.33 7.11 -15.07
N GLY A 54 -3.01 5.87 -14.70
CA GLY A 54 -3.87 4.72 -14.94
C GLY A 54 -5.23 4.83 -14.24
N ALA A 55 -5.23 5.23 -12.96
CA ALA A 55 -6.45 5.48 -12.19
C ALA A 55 -7.25 6.67 -12.75
N ALA A 56 -6.59 7.76 -13.14
CA ALA A 56 -7.24 8.90 -13.78
C ALA A 56 -7.91 8.53 -15.11
N ALA A 57 -7.28 7.68 -15.92
CA ALA A 57 -7.88 7.18 -17.16
C ALA A 57 -9.08 6.24 -16.92
N GLN A 58 -9.13 5.56 -15.78
CA GLN A 58 -10.30 4.78 -15.37
C GLN A 58 -11.44 5.70 -14.92
N VAL A 59 -11.16 6.71 -14.09
CA VAL A 59 -12.16 7.72 -13.67
C VAL A 59 -12.69 8.52 -14.86
N ALA A 60 -11.86 8.84 -15.85
CA ALA A 60 -12.31 9.55 -17.04
C ALA A 60 -13.30 8.73 -17.89
N ARG A 61 -13.17 7.40 -17.88
CA ARG A 61 -14.09 6.48 -18.57
C ARG A 61 -15.36 6.20 -17.76
N ASP A 62 -15.20 6.08 -16.45
CA ASP A 62 -16.30 5.88 -15.51
C ASP A 62 -16.07 6.74 -14.26
N PRO A 63 -16.70 7.94 -14.21
CA PRO A 63 -16.59 8.83 -13.07
C PRO A 63 -17.14 8.24 -11.76
N ALA A 64 -17.99 7.21 -11.82
CA ALA A 64 -18.53 6.52 -10.66
C ALA A 64 -17.62 5.37 -10.17
N ASN A 65 -16.50 5.12 -10.85
CA ASN A 65 -15.54 4.10 -10.44
C ASN A 65 -14.81 4.53 -9.15
N ARG A 66 -15.41 4.14 -8.02
CA ARG A 66 -14.92 4.44 -6.67
C ARG A 66 -13.50 3.91 -6.44
N ASP A 67 -13.19 2.71 -6.93
CA ASP A 67 -11.87 2.10 -6.75
C ASP A 67 -10.77 2.94 -7.41
N ALA A 68 -10.98 3.30 -8.69
CA ALA A 68 -10.07 4.17 -9.42
C ALA A 68 -9.94 5.55 -8.76
N GLY A 69 -11.05 6.12 -8.29
CA GLY A 69 -11.07 7.37 -7.55
C GLY A 69 -10.19 7.31 -6.29
N LEU A 70 -10.34 6.27 -5.47
CA LEU A 70 -9.56 6.11 -4.24
C LEU A 70 -8.08 5.88 -4.56
N LEU A 71 -7.76 5.01 -5.53
CA LEU A 71 -6.37 4.73 -5.92
C LEU A 71 -5.66 5.99 -6.41
N ARG A 72 -6.37 6.86 -7.14
CA ARG A 72 -5.84 8.16 -7.53
C ARG A 72 -5.55 9.05 -6.31
N ALA A 73 -6.45 9.09 -5.33
CA ALA A 73 -6.22 9.83 -4.08
C ALA A 73 -5.04 9.29 -3.27
N MET A 74 -4.88 7.96 -3.22
CA MET A 74 -3.72 7.31 -2.60
C MET A 74 -2.42 7.68 -3.32
N ALA A 75 -2.40 7.70 -4.65
CA ALA A 75 -1.23 8.11 -5.42
C ALA A 75 -0.82 9.56 -5.11
N ILE A 76 -1.79 10.48 -5.04
CA ILE A 76 -1.55 11.88 -4.64
C ILE A 76 -0.97 11.94 -3.22
N GLY A 77 -1.56 11.19 -2.28
CA GLY A 77 -1.07 11.15 -0.89
C GLY A 77 0.35 10.59 -0.78
N TYR A 78 0.67 9.53 -1.52
CA TYR A 78 2.00 8.93 -1.56
C TYR A 78 3.04 9.88 -2.18
N ARG A 79 2.69 10.58 -3.27
CA ARG A 79 3.53 11.64 -3.83
C ARG A 79 3.76 12.75 -2.80
N GLY A 80 2.70 13.15 -2.09
CA GLY A 80 2.76 14.11 -0.98
C GLY A 80 3.76 13.72 0.10
N LYS A 81 3.70 12.46 0.56
CA LYS A 81 4.64 11.89 1.53
C LYS A 81 6.07 11.93 1.02
N LEU A 82 6.33 11.38 -0.17
CA LEU A 82 7.70 11.24 -0.67
C LEU A 82 8.36 12.57 -1.07
N ASN A 83 7.58 13.54 -1.54
CA ASN A 83 8.09 14.86 -1.93
C ASN A 83 7.95 15.91 -0.83
N HIS A 84 7.43 15.55 0.35
CA HIS A 84 7.08 16.48 1.43
C HIS A 84 6.17 17.62 0.93
N SER A 85 5.27 17.33 0.00
CA SER A 85 4.36 18.30 -0.61
C SER A 85 3.13 18.49 0.28
N ARG A 86 3.07 19.64 0.96
CA ARG A 86 1.91 20.04 1.75
C ARG A 86 0.62 20.10 0.92
N GLY A 87 0.70 20.58 -0.32
CA GLY A 87 -0.44 20.68 -1.22
C GLY A 87 -1.04 19.31 -1.53
N ASP A 88 -0.21 18.35 -1.92
CA ASP A 88 -0.64 16.97 -2.19
C ASP A 88 -1.17 16.28 -0.93
N ALA A 89 -0.52 16.49 0.23
CA ALA A 89 -0.97 15.93 1.50
C ALA A 89 -2.39 16.42 1.85
N LEU A 90 -2.67 17.71 1.73
CA LEU A 90 -3.99 18.28 2.00
C LEU A 90 -5.03 17.87 0.95
N ALA A 91 -4.64 17.78 -0.32
CA ALA A 91 -5.51 17.32 -1.39
C ALA A 91 -5.95 15.86 -1.17
N ALA A 92 -5.01 14.98 -0.83
CA ALA A 92 -5.30 13.58 -0.51
C ALA A 92 -6.22 13.46 0.71
N ARG A 93 -5.95 14.21 1.79
CA ARG A 93 -6.83 14.22 2.97
C ARG A 93 -8.26 14.57 2.59
N LYS A 94 -8.46 15.67 1.88
CA LYS A 94 -9.79 16.13 1.45
C LYS A 94 -10.52 15.05 0.65
N GLN A 95 -9.81 14.31 -0.21
CA GLN A 95 -10.39 13.22 -0.98
C GLN A 95 -10.76 12.03 -0.08
N PHE A 96 -9.90 11.62 0.84
CA PHE A 96 -10.23 10.53 1.78
C PHE A 96 -11.41 10.88 2.68
N GLU A 97 -11.49 12.13 3.16
CA GLU A 97 -12.65 12.65 3.91
C GLU A 97 -13.93 12.54 3.08
N ALA A 98 -13.88 12.90 1.79
CA ALA A 98 -15.02 12.76 0.89
C ALA A 98 -15.44 11.29 0.69
N PHE A 99 -14.50 10.36 0.54
CA PHE A 99 -14.82 8.93 0.43
C PHE A 99 -15.50 8.38 1.68
N VAL A 100 -15.00 8.73 2.87
CA VAL A 100 -15.62 8.33 4.14
C VAL A 100 -17.01 8.94 4.31
N ALA A 101 -17.21 10.18 3.85
CA ALA A 101 -18.52 10.83 3.88
C ALA A 101 -19.51 10.17 2.91
N SER A 102 -19.06 9.76 1.72
CA SER A 102 -19.92 9.13 0.72
C SER A 102 -20.33 7.69 1.07
N ASP A 103 -19.42 6.93 1.68
CA ASP A 103 -19.71 5.59 2.20
C ASP A 103 -19.06 5.38 3.57
N PRO A 104 -19.81 5.65 4.66
CA PRO A 104 -19.29 5.45 6.01
C PRO A 104 -19.01 3.99 6.37
N ARG A 105 -19.39 3.00 5.56
CA ARG A 105 -19.14 1.56 5.78
C ARG A 105 -17.96 1.05 4.97
N ASP A 106 -17.26 1.93 4.27
CA ASP A 106 -16.09 1.61 3.48
C ASP A 106 -14.84 1.44 4.36
N ALA A 107 -14.40 0.19 4.52
CA ALA A 107 -13.22 -0.14 5.31
C ALA A 107 -11.93 0.46 4.73
N GLU A 108 -11.81 0.54 3.41
CA GLU A 108 -10.60 1.04 2.76
C GLU A 108 -10.51 2.56 2.82
N ALA A 109 -11.64 3.27 2.67
CA ALA A 109 -11.68 4.71 2.89
C ALA A 109 -11.32 5.07 4.34
N ALA A 110 -11.86 4.33 5.32
CA ALA A 110 -11.50 4.49 6.73
C ALA A 110 -10.01 4.23 6.98
N ALA A 111 -9.44 3.16 6.39
CA ALA A 111 -8.01 2.88 6.49
C ALA A 111 -7.15 3.99 5.86
N ALA A 112 -7.57 4.54 4.71
CA ALA A 112 -6.83 5.58 4.01
C ALA A 112 -6.73 6.87 4.84
N ILE A 113 -7.85 7.39 5.36
CA ILE A 113 -7.83 8.60 6.21
C ILE A 113 -7.14 8.33 7.55
N GLY A 114 -7.35 7.14 8.13
CA GLY A 114 -6.71 6.74 9.39
C GLY A 114 -5.19 6.70 9.25
N THR A 115 -4.70 6.08 8.18
CA THR A 115 -3.28 6.03 7.85
C THR A 115 -2.72 7.42 7.58
N TRP A 116 -3.42 8.27 6.82
CA TRP A 116 -2.98 9.64 6.55
C TRP A 116 -2.72 10.42 7.85
N HIS A 117 -3.62 10.31 8.82
CA HIS A 117 -3.45 10.95 10.13
C HIS A 117 -2.29 10.37 10.94
N LEU A 118 -2.23 9.04 11.07
CA LEU A 118 -1.22 8.39 11.91
C LEU A 118 0.19 8.49 11.34
N ASP A 119 0.34 8.35 10.02
CA ASP A 119 1.62 8.47 9.32
C ASP A 119 2.13 9.92 9.38
N SER A 120 1.25 10.91 9.24
CA SER A 120 1.61 12.33 9.45
C SER A 120 2.11 12.60 10.87
N VAL A 121 1.46 12.01 11.89
CA VAL A 121 1.90 12.11 13.29
C VAL A 121 3.24 11.39 13.50
N LEU A 122 3.42 10.25 12.85
CA LEU A 122 4.64 9.44 12.94
C LEU A 122 5.86 10.16 12.32
N GLU A 123 5.66 10.93 11.25
CA GLU A 123 6.72 11.65 10.55
C GLU A 123 7.04 13.02 11.16
N LEU A 124 6.02 13.82 11.50
CA LEU A 124 6.20 15.21 11.92
C LEU A 124 6.11 15.39 13.44
N GLY A 125 5.59 14.39 14.16
CA GLY A 125 5.16 14.54 15.55
C GLY A 125 3.78 15.20 15.66
N GLY A 126 3.04 14.86 16.72
CA GLY A 126 1.62 15.23 16.84
C GLY A 126 1.33 16.74 16.80
N MET A 127 2.15 17.54 17.48
CA MET A 127 1.96 19.01 17.54
C MET A 127 2.19 19.66 16.17
N VAL A 128 3.31 19.35 15.50
CA VAL A 128 3.65 19.93 14.20
C VAL A 128 2.69 19.42 13.12
N ALA A 129 2.38 18.13 13.10
CA ALA A 129 1.42 17.57 12.15
C ALA A 129 0.03 18.22 12.28
N GLY A 130 -0.41 18.47 13.52
CA GLY A 130 -1.65 19.17 13.81
C GLY A 130 -1.67 20.60 13.29
N MET A 131 -0.62 21.37 13.53
CA MET A 131 -0.56 22.78 13.09
C MET A 131 -0.34 22.92 11.57
N ALA A 132 0.55 22.12 10.98
CA ALA A 132 0.96 22.28 9.59
C ALA A 132 -0.09 21.78 8.61
N ILE A 133 -0.69 20.62 8.91
CA ILE A 133 -1.58 19.91 8.00
C ILE A 133 -2.87 19.43 8.66
N GLY A 134 -3.11 19.68 9.95
CA GLY A 134 -4.36 19.30 10.62
C GLY A 134 -4.46 17.81 10.96
N ALA A 135 -3.33 17.10 11.08
CA ALA A 135 -3.35 15.70 11.46
C ALA A 135 -3.67 15.51 12.96
N LYS A 136 -4.50 14.51 13.28
CA LYS A 136 -4.94 14.22 14.65
C LYS A 136 -4.76 12.73 14.95
N LYS A 137 -3.93 12.40 15.95
CA LYS A 137 -3.70 11.00 16.37
C LYS A 137 -5.00 10.29 16.74
N ALA A 138 -5.88 10.94 17.51
CA ALA A 138 -7.15 10.36 17.94
C ALA A 138 -8.05 9.98 16.75
N THR A 139 -8.25 10.91 15.80
CA THR A 139 -9.00 10.65 14.56
C THR A 139 -8.37 9.51 13.75
N GLY A 140 -7.04 9.49 13.65
CA GLY A 140 -6.31 8.40 13.00
C GLY A 140 -6.62 7.03 13.62
N LEU A 141 -6.50 6.91 14.95
CA LEU A 141 -6.78 5.66 15.67
C LEU A 141 -8.25 5.22 15.50
N GLU A 142 -9.20 6.15 15.62
CA GLU A 142 -10.62 5.87 15.45
C GLU A 142 -10.93 5.29 14.06
N MET A 143 -10.41 5.93 13.00
CA MET A 143 -10.64 5.49 11.63
C MET A 143 -9.95 4.16 11.33
N MET A 144 -8.77 3.91 11.90
CA MET A 144 -8.12 2.60 11.78
C MET A 144 -8.90 1.50 12.49
N GLU A 145 -9.39 1.72 13.71
CA GLU A 145 -10.27 0.72 14.39
C GLU A 145 -11.55 0.48 13.59
N LYS A 146 -12.15 1.53 13.03
CA LYS A 146 -13.30 1.42 12.13
C LYS A 146 -12.97 0.57 10.90
N SER A 147 -11.80 0.76 10.30
CA SER A 147 -11.34 -0.07 9.17
C SER A 147 -11.18 -1.54 9.54
N VAL A 148 -10.70 -1.85 10.75
CA VAL A 148 -10.57 -3.22 11.25
C VAL A 148 -11.95 -3.84 11.44
N ALA A 149 -12.89 -3.10 12.02
CA ALA A 149 -14.25 -3.58 12.25
C ALA A 149 -15.01 -3.86 10.94
N LEU A 150 -14.91 -2.95 9.96
CA LEU A 150 -15.58 -3.06 8.67
C LEU A 150 -14.90 -4.07 7.72
N GLY A 151 -13.57 -4.15 7.77
CA GLY A 151 -12.76 -4.99 6.91
C GLY A 151 -12.83 -6.49 7.24
N GLY A 152 -13.53 -6.85 8.33
CA GLY A 152 -13.68 -8.22 8.80
C GLY A 152 -12.35 -8.84 9.20
N ARG A 153 -12.24 -10.17 9.11
CA ARG A 153 -11.02 -10.93 9.47
C ARG A 153 -9.94 -10.88 8.39
N ARG A 154 -9.80 -9.78 7.65
CA ARG A 154 -8.75 -9.59 6.64
C ARG A 154 -7.43 -9.16 7.28
N ALA A 155 -6.32 -9.76 6.86
CA ALA A 155 -5.01 -9.49 7.43
C ALA A 155 -4.55 -8.04 7.21
N PHE A 156 -4.96 -7.42 6.11
CA PHE A 156 -4.54 -6.06 5.77
C PHE A 156 -4.87 -5.02 6.84
N TYR A 157 -6.14 -4.91 7.24
CA TYR A 157 -6.59 -3.84 8.14
C TYR A 157 -6.04 -4.02 9.55
N ALA A 158 -6.06 -5.24 10.08
CA ALA A 158 -5.50 -5.54 11.39
C ALA A 158 -3.98 -5.29 11.41
N GLY A 159 -3.27 -5.79 10.40
CA GLY A 159 -1.82 -5.67 10.38
C GLY A 159 -1.35 -4.22 10.15
N LEU A 160 -1.97 -3.46 9.25
CA LEU A 160 -1.61 -2.06 9.03
C LEU A 160 -1.86 -1.22 10.28
N THR A 161 -3.01 -1.40 10.94
CA THR A 161 -3.32 -0.73 12.22
C THR A 161 -2.32 -1.11 13.30
N GLY A 162 -1.98 -2.41 13.41
CA GLY A 162 -0.99 -2.90 14.36
C GLY A 162 0.38 -2.27 14.16
N LEU A 163 0.85 -2.22 12.90
CA LEU A 163 2.13 -1.59 12.56
C LEU A 163 2.15 -0.10 12.87
N LEU A 164 1.10 0.65 12.50
CA LEU A 164 1.01 2.09 12.79
C LEU A 164 1.03 2.38 14.30
N ARG A 165 0.26 1.62 15.08
CA ARG A 165 0.24 1.74 16.55
C ARG A 165 1.63 1.48 17.15
N LEU A 166 2.28 0.38 16.76
CA LEU A 166 3.59 -0.01 17.30
C LEU A 166 4.74 0.88 16.81
N ALA A 167 4.61 1.49 15.63
CA ALA A 167 5.56 2.49 15.15
C ALA A 167 5.47 3.81 15.92
N ILE A 168 4.28 4.15 16.44
CA ILE A 168 4.05 5.36 17.26
C ILE A 168 4.37 5.08 18.74
N ASP A 169 3.94 3.94 19.25
CA ASP A 169 4.14 3.50 20.62
C ASP A 169 4.42 1.99 20.63
N PRO A 170 5.69 1.57 20.77
CA PRO A 170 6.05 0.14 20.78
C PRO A 170 5.51 -0.63 21.99
N ALA A 171 4.92 0.04 22.98
CA ALA A 171 4.22 -0.59 24.11
C ALA A 171 2.70 -0.70 23.91
N ASP A 172 2.14 -0.28 22.76
CA ASP A 172 0.71 -0.32 22.50
C ASP A 172 0.18 -1.78 22.46
N ALA A 173 -0.53 -2.16 23.52
CA ALA A 173 -1.09 -3.51 23.68
C ALA A 173 -2.12 -3.85 22.60
N ARG A 174 -2.88 -2.88 22.12
CA ARG A 174 -3.84 -3.08 21.03
C ARG A 174 -3.11 -3.33 19.70
N GLY A 175 -2.02 -2.60 19.46
CA GLY A 175 -1.14 -2.79 18.31
C GLY A 175 -0.57 -4.21 18.27
N ARG A 176 -0.08 -4.70 19.41
CA ARG A 176 0.37 -6.09 19.57
C ARG A 176 -0.73 -7.10 19.24
N ALA A 177 -1.91 -6.96 19.85
CA ALA A 177 -3.03 -7.87 19.64
C ALA A 177 -3.46 -7.91 18.16
N LEU A 178 -3.45 -6.76 17.48
CA LEU A 178 -3.79 -6.67 16.06
C LEU A 178 -2.76 -7.35 15.15
N VAL A 179 -1.47 -7.31 15.50
CA VAL A 179 -0.43 -8.07 14.79
C VAL A 179 -0.64 -9.57 14.95
N GLU A 180 -0.97 -10.03 16.16
CA GLU A 180 -1.32 -11.45 16.40
C GLU A 180 -2.54 -11.88 15.57
N VAL A 181 -3.59 -11.06 15.54
CA VAL A 181 -4.76 -11.29 14.67
C VAL A 181 -4.35 -11.38 13.19
N ALA A 182 -3.58 -10.40 12.70
CA ALA A 182 -3.18 -10.34 11.30
C ALA A 182 -2.35 -11.57 10.86
N SER A 183 -1.55 -12.13 11.77
CA SER A 183 -0.71 -13.30 11.50
C SER A 183 -1.48 -14.59 11.15
N THR A 184 -2.77 -14.66 11.50
CA THR A 184 -3.65 -15.81 11.26
C THR A 184 -4.95 -15.44 10.51
N ALA A 185 -5.04 -14.19 10.06
CA ALA A 185 -6.21 -13.64 9.39
C ALA A 185 -6.34 -14.13 7.93
N SER A 186 -7.50 -13.89 7.34
CA SER A 186 -7.80 -14.24 5.95
C SER A 186 -6.97 -13.38 4.99
N MET A 187 -6.58 -13.97 3.86
CA MET A 187 -5.79 -13.29 2.83
C MET A 187 -6.39 -13.40 1.42
N PRO A 188 -7.59 -12.86 1.19
CA PRO A 188 -8.22 -12.91 -0.13
C PRO A 188 -7.44 -12.11 -1.18
N GLU A 189 -6.76 -11.03 -0.78
CA GLU A 189 -6.03 -10.16 -1.71
C GLU A 189 -4.50 -10.22 -1.55
N PRO A 190 -3.72 -9.87 -2.58
CA PRO A 190 -2.26 -9.78 -2.49
C PRO A 190 -1.76 -8.91 -1.33
N LEU A 191 -2.46 -7.82 -1.03
CA LEU A 191 -2.07 -6.90 0.04
C LEU A 191 -2.30 -7.49 1.44
N ASP A 192 -3.27 -8.39 1.60
CA ASP A 192 -3.44 -9.16 2.83
C ASP A 192 -2.25 -10.09 3.07
N ARG A 193 -1.76 -10.76 2.02
CA ARG A 193 -0.55 -11.61 2.11
C ARG A 193 0.67 -10.82 2.53
N GLN A 194 0.86 -9.63 1.95
CA GLN A 194 1.93 -8.73 2.36
C GLN A 194 1.82 -8.38 3.86
N MET A 195 0.62 -8.06 4.33
CA MET A 195 0.42 -7.63 5.71
C MET A 195 0.52 -8.78 6.72
N GLN A 196 0.04 -9.97 6.38
CA GLN A 196 0.26 -11.17 7.20
C GLN A 196 1.76 -11.49 7.30
N ALA A 197 2.51 -11.41 6.21
CA ALA A 197 3.96 -11.61 6.23
C ALA A 197 4.67 -10.58 7.13
N SER A 198 4.26 -9.30 7.05
CA SER A 198 4.75 -8.26 7.97
C SER A 198 4.44 -8.59 9.43
N ALA A 199 3.23 -9.04 9.73
CA ALA A 199 2.84 -9.42 11.09
C ALA A 199 3.68 -10.59 11.61
N LEU A 200 3.84 -11.65 10.81
CA LEU A 200 4.67 -12.81 11.14
C LEU A 200 6.13 -12.42 11.41
N ALA A 201 6.68 -11.47 10.65
CA ALA A 201 8.04 -10.97 10.86
C ALA A 201 8.20 -10.21 12.19
N LEU A 202 7.14 -9.55 12.68
CA LEU A 202 7.16 -8.75 13.90
C LEU A 202 6.95 -9.60 15.17
N LEU A 203 6.26 -10.75 15.07
CA LEU A 203 5.95 -11.62 16.22
C LEU A 203 7.18 -12.01 17.07
N PRO A 204 8.32 -12.45 16.51
CA PRO A 204 9.50 -12.78 17.31
C PRO A 204 10.02 -11.58 18.11
N VAL A 205 10.05 -10.40 17.49
CA VAL A 205 10.52 -9.17 18.13
C VAL A 205 9.58 -8.73 19.26
N LEU A 206 8.27 -8.88 19.04
CA LEU A 206 7.26 -8.66 20.07
C LEU A 206 7.44 -9.61 21.26
N LYS A 207 7.78 -10.88 21.05
CA LYS A 207 8.02 -11.84 22.14
C LYS A 207 9.21 -11.44 23.01
N VAL A 208 10.28 -10.92 22.40
CA VAL A 208 11.46 -10.41 23.14
C VAL A 208 11.12 -9.16 23.94
N GLY A 209 10.24 -8.29 23.42
CA GLY A 209 9.81 -7.07 24.12
C GLY A 209 10.78 -5.89 24.01
N ASP A 210 11.79 -5.97 23.13
CA ASP A 210 12.67 -4.84 22.84
C ASP A 210 11.90 -3.75 22.08
N ARG A 211 11.54 -2.69 22.81
CA ARG A 211 10.76 -1.57 22.30
C ARG A 211 11.42 -0.88 21.10
N LYS A 212 12.75 -0.73 21.09
CA LYS A 212 13.45 -0.09 19.97
C LYS A 212 13.41 -0.98 18.73
N ALA A 213 13.60 -2.29 18.90
CA ALA A 213 13.50 -3.23 17.81
C ALA A 213 12.07 -3.32 17.23
N ILE A 214 11.05 -3.31 18.11
CA ILE A 214 9.63 -3.29 17.70
C ILE A 214 9.34 -2.05 16.86
N GLU A 215 9.67 -0.86 17.38
CA GLU A 215 9.41 0.41 16.68
C GLU A 215 10.11 0.43 15.33
N LYS A 216 11.41 0.09 15.30
CA LYS A 216 12.22 0.07 14.07
C LYS A 216 11.63 -0.86 13.02
N LEU A 217 11.32 -2.12 13.39
CA LEU A 217 10.79 -3.08 12.44
C LEU A 217 9.37 -2.71 12.00
N ALA A 218 8.51 -2.21 12.91
CA ALA A 218 7.18 -1.74 12.55
C ALA A 218 7.26 -0.60 11.53
N ARG A 219 8.12 0.41 11.75
CA ARG A 219 8.38 1.49 10.79
C ARG A 219 8.86 0.97 9.44
N GLN A 220 9.76 -0.01 9.41
CA GLN A 220 10.26 -0.61 8.17
C GLN A 220 9.19 -1.40 7.40
N LEU A 221 8.17 -1.90 8.08
CA LEU A 221 7.10 -2.69 7.45
C LEU A 221 5.93 -1.83 6.93
N LEU A 222 5.87 -0.55 7.31
CA LEU A 222 4.91 0.42 6.78
C LEU A 222 5.22 0.82 5.33
N PRO A 223 4.23 1.37 4.59
CA PRO A 223 4.46 1.97 3.28
C PRO A 223 5.65 2.92 3.26
N PHE A 224 6.59 2.64 2.36
CA PHE A 224 7.84 3.35 2.13
C PHE A 224 8.87 3.29 3.27
N GLY A 225 8.64 2.45 4.29
CA GLY A 225 9.50 2.34 5.47
C GLY A 225 10.93 1.82 5.22
N ARG A 226 11.18 1.31 4.01
CA ARG A 226 12.49 0.78 3.58
C ARG A 226 13.07 1.52 2.38
N LEU A 227 12.53 2.68 2.01
CA LEU A 227 13.18 3.50 0.99
C LEU A 227 14.55 3.98 1.51
N HIS A 228 15.56 3.83 0.67
CA HIS A 228 16.81 4.55 0.86
C HIS A 228 16.54 6.03 0.58
N ARG A 229 16.93 6.89 1.53
CA ARG A 229 16.83 8.35 1.36
C ARG A 229 18.04 8.86 0.59
#